data_AF-A0A931BIH8-F1
#
_entry.id   AF-A0A931BIH8-F1
#
_cell.length_a   1.000
_cell.length_b   1.000
_cell.length_c   1.000
_cell.angle_alpha   90.00
_cell.angle_beta   90.00
_cell.angle_gamma   90.00
#
_symmetry.space_group_name_H-M   'P 1'
#
loop_
_entity.id
_entity.type
_entity.pdbx_description
1 polymer ?
#
loop_
_entity_poly.entity_id
_entity_poly.type
_entity_poly.pdbx_seq_one_letter_code
_entity_poly.pdbx_strand_id
1 'polypeptide(L)'
;MQVASLQQYQAQQAQIQALSAKLADLEWNGPQVLARTYHLGTVPTPGRGYDDRLTTRTGLGKTKLRELLDLGPIRGGLRRVRAGDKWLVTEAAVREFFGEPAPTN
;
A
#
# COMPACT_ATOMS: atom_id res chain seq x y z
N MET A 1 -28.01 13.39 -39.35
CA MET A 1 -27.82 12.88 -37.97
C MET A 1 -26.55 12.01 -37.93
N GLN A 2 -25.35 12.58 -37.73
CA GLN A 2 -24.08 11.81 -37.70
C GLN A 2 -23.01 12.41 -36.76
N VAL A 3 -23.39 13.12 -35.69
CA VAL A 3 -22.42 13.82 -34.80
C VAL A 3 -22.19 13.11 -33.46
N ALA A 4 -23.05 12.13 -33.11
CA ALA A 4 -22.94 11.42 -31.83
C ALA A 4 -21.71 10.48 -31.74
N SER A 5 -21.24 9.95 -32.88
CA SER A 5 -20.17 8.94 -32.91
C SER A 5 -18.78 9.51 -32.66
N LEU A 6 -18.51 10.75 -33.07
CA LEU A 6 -17.16 11.35 -33.01
C LEU A 6 -16.83 11.80 -31.57
N GLN A 7 -17.80 12.39 -30.88
CA GLN A 7 -17.67 12.73 -29.46
C GLN A 7 -17.58 11.47 -28.58
N GLN A 8 -18.37 10.44 -28.87
CA GLN A 8 -18.26 9.15 -28.19
C GLN A 8 -16.90 8.48 -28.41
N TYR A 9 -16.36 8.53 -29.63
CA TYR A 9 -15.03 8.01 -29.93
C TYR A 9 -13.93 8.77 -29.19
N GLN A 10 -13.99 10.11 -29.13
CA GLN A 10 -13.04 10.92 -28.38
C GLN A 10 -13.09 10.65 -26.87
N ALA A 11 -14.30 10.50 -26.30
CA ALA A 11 -14.48 10.13 -24.91
C ALA A 11 -13.91 8.74 -24.60
N GLN A 12 -14.11 7.78 -25.52
CA GLN A 12 -13.55 6.44 -25.40
C GLN A 12 -12.01 6.46 -25.46
N GLN A 13 -11.41 7.25 -26.35
CA GLN A 13 -9.95 7.43 -26.43
C GLN A 13 -9.38 8.04 -25.16
N ALA A 14 -10.03 9.05 -24.59
CA ALA A 14 -9.61 9.65 -23.32
C ALA A 14 -9.67 8.64 -22.16
N GLN A 15 -10.71 7.79 -22.13
CA GLN A 15 -10.85 6.75 -21.13
C GLN A 15 -9.77 5.67 -21.26
N ILE A 16 -9.42 5.28 -22.49
CA ILE A 16 -8.30 4.35 -22.77
C ILE A 16 -6.97 4.94 -22.31
N GLN A 17 -6.70 6.23 -22.59
CA GLN A 17 -5.48 6.90 -22.16
C GLN A 17 -5.39 7.01 -20.63
N ALA A 18 -6.50 7.30 -19.95
CA ALA A 18 -6.54 7.33 -18.49
C ALA A 18 -6.30 5.94 -17.88
N LEU A 19 -6.83 4.88 -18.50
CA LEU A 19 -6.58 3.50 -18.09
C LEU A 19 -5.13 3.10 -18.33
N SER A 20 -4.53 3.46 -19.46
CA SER A 20 -3.12 3.14 -19.75
C SER A 20 -2.16 3.85 -18.79
N ALA A 21 -2.45 5.09 -18.41
CA ALA A 21 -1.66 5.81 -17.41
C ALA A 21 -1.73 5.13 -16.03
N LYS A 22 -2.94 4.73 -15.61
CA LYS A 22 -3.13 3.96 -14.37
C LYS A 22 -2.39 2.62 -14.41
N LEU A 23 -2.42 1.93 -15.55
CA LEU A 23 -1.74 0.64 -15.74
C LEU A 23 -0.21 0.81 -15.64
N ALA A 24 0.36 1.83 -16.28
CA ALA A 24 1.79 2.11 -16.22
C ALA A 24 2.25 2.46 -14.78
N ASP A 25 1.45 3.24 -14.04
CA ASP A 25 1.72 3.54 -12.64
C ASP A 25 1.69 2.28 -11.76
N LEU A 26 0.77 1.35 -12.04
CA LEU A 26 0.66 0.05 -11.37
C LEU A 26 1.84 -0.87 -11.68
N GLU A 27 2.26 -0.97 -12.94
CA GLU A 27 3.38 -1.81 -13.38
C GLU A 27 4.72 -1.34 -12.79
N TRP A 28 4.95 -0.02 -12.71
CA TRP A 28 6.19 0.54 -12.18
C TRP A 28 6.24 0.55 -10.65
N ASN A 29 5.14 0.91 -9.97
CA ASN A 29 5.12 1.10 -8.51
C ASN A 29 4.60 -0.11 -7.74
N GLY A 30 3.78 -0.98 -8.33
CA GLY A 30 3.16 -2.12 -7.67
C GLY A 30 4.17 -3.04 -6.96
N PRO A 31 5.21 -3.54 -7.65
CA PRO A 31 6.23 -4.38 -7.03
C PRO A 31 7.00 -3.67 -5.91
N GLN A 32 7.27 -2.37 -6.08
CA GLN A 32 8.00 -1.56 -5.09
C GLN A 32 7.16 -1.30 -3.83
N VAL A 33 5.85 -1.10 -3.99
CA VAL A 33 4.90 -0.93 -2.87
C VAL A 33 4.79 -2.22 -2.07
N LEU A 34 4.69 -3.37 -2.73
CA LEU A 34 4.65 -4.67 -2.06
C LEU A 34 5.93 -5.00 -1.29
N ALA A 35 7.08 -4.53 -1.76
CA ALA A 35 8.36 -4.70 -1.08
C ALA A 35 8.56 -3.75 0.11
N ARG A 36 7.63 -2.82 0.37
CA ARG A 36 7.76 -1.88 1.51
C ARG A 36 7.70 -2.61 2.84
N THR A 37 8.53 -2.16 3.76
CA THR A 37 8.53 -2.60 5.16
C THR A 37 8.38 -1.41 6.06
N TYR A 38 7.57 -1.54 7.10
CA TYR A 38 7.25 -0.51 8.06
C TYR A 38 7.78 -0.87 9.45
N HIS A 39 8.07 0.16 10.25
CA HIS A 39 8.48 -0.01 11.64
C HIS A 39 7.70 0.92 12.57
N LEU A 40 7.68 0.57 13.86
CA LEU A 40 7.11 1.42 14.90
C LEU A 40 8.15 2.44 15.38
N GLY A 41 8.38 3.49 14.59
CA GLY A 41 9.28 4.60 14.92
C GLY A 41 8.61 5.97 14.89
N THR A 42 9.36 6.99 15.33
CA THR A 42 8.96 8.40 15.27
C THR A 42 9.34 9.07 13.96
N VAL A 43 10.47 8.64 13.37
CA VAL A 43 11.12 9.26 12.21
C VAL A 43 11.21 8.22 11.10
N PRO A 44 10.99 8.60 9.83
CA PRO A 44 11.22 7.72 8.70
C PRO A 44 12.69 7.33 8.57
N THR A 45 12.97 6.14 8.07
CA THR A 45 14.34 5.67 7.80
C THR A 45 14.94 6.43 6.62
N PRO A 46 16.11 7.07 6.78
CA PRO A 46 16.77 7.77 5.69
C PRO A 46 17.03 6.85 4.47
N GLY A 47 16.87 7.40 3.27
CA GLY A 47 17.23 6.72 2.01
C GLY A 47 16.20 5.72 1.46
N ARG A 48 15.05 5.51 2.12
CA ARG A 48 14.01 4.59 1.61
C ARG A 48 13.14 5.15 0.49
N GLY A 49 13.06 6.47 0.33
CA GLY A 49 12.21 7.12 -0.68
C GLY A 49 10.70 7.06 -0.39
N TYR A 50 10.29 6.55 0.79
CA TYR A 50 8.91 6.56 1.28
C TYR A 50 8.89 6.66 2.81
N ASP A 51 7.73 7.02 3.38
CA ASP A 51 7.52 7.03 4.83
C ASP A 51 7.24 5.61 5.33
N ASP A 52 8.21 5.02 6.02
CA ASP A 52 8.17 3.66 6.56
C ASP A 52 7.66 3.60 8.00
N ARG A 53 7.07 4.68 8.52
CA ARG A 53 6.44 4.67 9.83
C ARG A 53 5.09 3.95 9.74
N LEU A 54 4.96 2.89 10.53
CA LEU A 54 3.73 2.09 10.58
C LEU A 54 2.51 2.93 11.00
N THR A 55 2.71 3.94 11.85
CA THR A 55 1.67 4.91 12.23
C THR A 55 1.15 5.71 11.04
N THR A 56 2.02 6.08 10.11
CA THR A 56 1.64 6.84 8.92
C THR A 56 0.89 5.97 7.91
N ARG A 57 1.33 4.71 7.73
CA ARG A 57 0.65 3.77 6.83
C ARG A 57 -0.73 3.31 7.33
N THR A 58 -0.88 3.12 8.63
CA THR A 58 -2.11 2.55 9.22
C THR A 58 -3.07 3.58 9.80
N GLY A 59 -2.60 4.81 10.05
CA GLY A 59 -3.35 5.85 10.77
C GLY A 59 -3.57 5.55 12.26
N LEU A 60 -3.07 4.43 12.77
CA LEU A 60 -3.27 4.00 14.16
C LEU A 60 -2.24 4.63 15.10
N GLY A 61 -2.67 4.92 16.33
CA GLY A 61 -1.79 5.37 17.39
C GLY A 61 -0.78 4.30 17.81
N LYS A 62 0.38 4.75 18.30
CA LYS A 62 1.50 3.85 18.67
C LYS A 62 1.13 2.79 19.71
N THR A 63 0.32 3.15 20.71
CA THR A 63 -0.15 2.20 21.73
C THR A 63 -0.94 1.06 21.11
N LYS A 64 -1.90 1.40 20.23
CA LYS A 64 -2.72 0.40 19.53
C LYS A 64 -1.88 -0.49 18.62
N LEU A 65 -0.93 0.09 17.89
CA LEU A 65 -0.01 -0.68 17.06
C LEU A 65 0.86 -1.61 17.90
N ARG A 66 1.31 -1.17 19.08
CA ARG A 66 2.10 -2.02 19.98
C ARG A 66 1.28 -3.19 20.50
N GLU A 67 0.02 -2.98 20.88
CA GLU A 67 -0.89 -4.08 21.23
C GLU A 67 -1.06 -5.07 20.08
N LEU A 68 -1.33 -4.58 18.86
CA LEU A 68 -1.51 -5.44 17.68
C LEU A 68 -0.25 -6.22 17.33
N LEU A 69 0.91 -5.58 17.50
CA LEU A 69 2.19 -6.24 17.33
C LEU A 69 2.37 -7.29 18.42
N ASP A 70 2.23 -6.96 19.69
CA ASP A 70 2.48 -7.91 20.78
C ASP A 70 1.52 -9.12 20.73
N LEU A 71 0.25 -8.91 20.35
CA LEU A 71 -0.78 -9.95 20.20
C LEU A 71 -0.39 -11.02 19.16
N GLY A 72 0.16 -10.59 18.02
CA GLY A 72 0.56 -11.45 16.90
C GLY A 72 -0.56 -12.09 16.08
N PRO A 73 -0.22 -12.63 14.91
CA PRO A 73 -1.20 -13.02 13.89
C PRO A 73 -2.19 -14.10 14.34
N ILE A 74 -1.73 -15.06 15.16
CA ILE A 74 -2.56 -16.18 15.65
C ILE A 74 -3.76 -15.68 16.48
N ARG A 75 -3.60 -14.54 17.15
CA ARG A 75 -4.63 -13.94 18.02
C ARG A 75 -5.33 -12.74 17.37
N GLY A 76 -5.17 -12.56 16.05
CA GLY A 76 -5.76 -11.44 15.31
C GLY A 76 -4.94 -10.14 15.39
N GLY A 77 -3.63 -10.24 15.61
CA GLY A 77 -2.69 -9.12 15.55
C GLY A 77 -1.98 -9.00 14.19
N LEU A 78 -1.13 -8.00 14.03
CA LEU A 78 -0.36 -7.79 12.79
C LEU A 78 0.75 -8.85 12.67
N ARG A 79 0.89 -9.44 11.47
CA ARG A 79 2.05 -10.26 11.14
C ARG A 79 3.30 -9.39 11.16
N ARG A 80 4.35 -9.86 11.83
CA ARG A 80 5.57 -9.11 12.10
C ARG A 80 6.80 -10.00 12.07
N VAL A 81 7.95 -9.39 11.81
CA VAL A 81 9.27 -10.01 11.91
C VAL A 81 10.11 -9.19 12.89
N ARG A 82 10.91 -9.87 13.72
CA ARG A 82 11.87 -9.20 14.60
C ARG A 82 13.14 -8.88 13.79
N ALA A 83 13.55 -7.61 13.80
CA ALA A 83 14.83 -7.17 13.23
C ALA A 83 15.61 -6.43 14.31
N GLY A 84 16.46 -7.17 15.02
CA GLY A 84 17.11 -6.68 16.25
C GLY A 84 16.07 -6.24 17.28
N ASP A 85 16.16 -4.99 17.72
CA ASP A 85 15.27 -4.43 18.75
C ASP A 85 13.93 -3.92 18.21
N LYS A 86 13.71 -3.98 16.89
CA LYS A 86 12.52 -3.43 16.24
C LYS A 86 11.63 -4.52 15.67
N TRP A 87 10.33 -4.21 15.62
CA TRP A 87 9.37 -4.96 14.82
C TRP A 87 9.32 -4.37 13.41
N LEU A 88 9.41 -5.23 12.40
CA LEU A 88 9.16 -4.91 11.00
C LEU A 88 7.86 -5.56 10.54
N VAL A 89 7.07 -4.81 9.80
CA VAL A 89 5.80 -5.24 9.20
C VAL A 89 5.87 -5.01 7.71
N THR A 90 5.58 -6.02 6.90
CA THR A 90 5.57 -5.88 5.44
C THR A 90 4.27 -5.23 4.97
N GLU A 91 4.27 -4.59 3.81
CA GLU A 91 3.02 -4.07 3.19
C GLU A 91 1.97 -5.18 3.04
N ALA A 92 2.38 -6.39 2.66
CA ALA A 92 1.48 -7.54 2.57
C ALA A 92 0.79 -7.84 3.92
N ALA A 93 1.52 -7.78 5.03
CA ALA A 93 0.97 -8.01 6.37
C ALA A 93 -0.04 -6.93 6.78
N VAL A 94 0.21 -5.67 6.41
CA VAL A 94 -0.73 -4.57 6.66
C VAL A 94 -2.01 -4.80 5.86
N ARG A 95 -1.89 -5.06 4.56
CA ARG A 95 -3.04 -5.28 3.66
C ARG A 95 -3.90 -6.45 4.11
N GLU A 96 -3.28 -7.57 4.41
CA GLU A 96 -3.97 -8.77 4.91
C GLU A 96 -4.76 -8.48 6.19
N PHE A 97 -4.19 -7.70 7.11
CA PHE A 97 -4.86 -7.31 8.34
C PHE A 97 -6.08 -6.40 8.10
N PHE A 98 -5.98 -5.47 7.15
CA PHE A 98 -7.08 -4.55 6.81
C PHE A 98 -8.05 -5.09 5.75
N GLY A 99 -7.82 -6.31 5.23
CA GLY A 99 -8.61 -6.86 4.13
C GLY A 99 -8.45 -6.08 2.82
N GLU A 100 -7.34 -5.37 2.64
CA GLU A 100 -7.05 -4.66 1.40
C GLU A 100 -6.72 -5.69 0.30
N PRO A 101 -7.28 -5.55 -0.92
CA PRO A 101 -6.95 -6.45 -2.02
C PRO A 101 -5.45 -6.37 -2.34
N ALA A 102 -4.89 -7.53 -2.69
CA ALA A 102 -3.58 -7.57 -3.31
C ALA A 102 -3.63 -6.73 -4.59
N PRO A 103 -2.61 -5.91 -4.90
CA PRO A 103 -2.56 -5.23 -6.18
C PRO A 103 -2.58 -6.32 -7.26
N THR A 104 -3.57 -6.24 -8.15
CA THR A 104 -3.62 -7.06 -9.35
C THR A 104 -2.37 -6.75 -10.18
N ASN A 105 -1.54 -7.78 -10.39
CA ASN A 105 -0.41 -7.76 -11.31
C ASN A 105 -0.87 -7.46 -12.74
#